data_AF-W4RV56-F1
#
_entry.id   AF-W4RV56-F1
#
_cell.length_a   1.000
_cell.length_b   1.000
_cell.length_c   1.000
_cell.angle_alpha   90.00
_cell.angle_beta   90.00
_cell.angle_gamma   90.00
#
_symmetry.space_group_name_H-M   'P 1'
#
loop_
_entity.id
_entity.type
_entity.pdbx_description
1 polymer ?
#
loop_
_entity_poly.entity_id
_entity_poly.type
_entity_poly.pdbx_seq_one_letter_code
_entity_poly.pdbx_strand_id
1 'polypeptide(L)'
;MGLVSIVAREDFISLVTDLGIHQVIDDIRFKELIPNTAFIAFSDDEEYAIMAASAAETLVNQGFSLKELAESIQSSINNSLLMVDGQTFEAVVAGYSQNGEAQYHVISNIKPLESYYPRTGESLYYVNSQESMLVLEKSLKMYGMGTVDQAQAAQIHLLQEASKFIPNVHTNPSSYILKKAN
;
A
#
# COMPACT_ATOMS: atom_id res chain seq x y z
N MET A 1 11.51 -8.50 3.83
CA MET A 1 10.47 -7.74 3.13
C MET A 1 9.16 -8.47 3.29
N GLY A 2 8.15 -7.84 3.86
CA GLY A 2 6.79 -8.36 3.84
C GLY A 2 6.07 -7.98 2.57
N LEU A 3 4.91 -8.57 2.34
CA LEU A 3 4.10 -8.38 1.16
C LEU A 3 2.98 -7.38 1.45
N VAL A 4 2.88 -6.34 0.62
CA VAL A 4 1.83 -5.31 0.64
C VAL A 4 1.13 -5.35 -0.70
N SER A 5 -0.12 -5.79 -0.72
CA SER A 5 -0.95 -5.83 -1.92
C SER A 5 -2.12 -4.87 -1.83
N ILE A 6 -2.37 -4.15 -2.92
CA ILE A 6 -3.50 -3.24 -3.10
C ILE A 6 -4.33 -3.68 -4.31
N VAL A 7 -5.64 -3.62 -4.17
CA VAL A 7 -6.60 -3.58 -5.29
C VAL A 7 -7.46 -2.34 -5.10
N ALA A 8 -7.46 -1.45 -6.07
CA ALA A 8 -8.15 -0.16 -6.00
C ALA A 8 -9.18 -0.03 -7.12
N ARG A 9 -10.36 0.44 -6.73
CA ARG A 9 -11.50 0.74 -7.59
C ARG A 9 -12.15 2.05 -7.15
N GLU A 10 -13.03 2.56 -7.99
CA GLU A 10 -13.75 3.81 -7.70
C GLU A 10 -14.56 3.76 -6.39
N ASP A 11 -15.03 2.58 -5.98
CA ASP A 11 -15.93 2.34 -4.85
C ASP A 11 -15.26 1.72 -3.61
N PHE A 12 -14.10 1.08 -3.78
CA PHE A 12 -13.32 0.54 -2.67
C PHE A 12 -11.81 0.50 -2.95
N ILE A 13 -11.02 0.50 -1.88
CA ILE A 13 -9.59 0.16 -1.89
C ILE A 13 -9.36 -0.95 -0.87
N SER A 14 -8.82 -2.07 -1.34
CA SER A 14 -8.50 -3.26 -0.53
C SER A 14 -7.00 -3.37 -0.34
N LEU A 15 -6.55 -3.38 0.90
CA LEU A 15 -5.18 -3.71 1.32
C LEU A 15 -5.16 -5.09 1.94
N VAL A 16 -4.19 -5.91 1.53
CA VAL A 16 -3.84 -7.16 2.21
C VAL A 16 -2.32 -7.21 2.40
N THR A 17 -1.90 -7.51 3.62
CA THR A 17 -0.50 -7.62 4.02
C THR A 17 -0.28 -8.82 4.95
N ASP A 18 0.93 -9.34 5.01
CA ASP A 18 1.33 -10.41 5.93
C ASP A 18 2.00 -9.89 7.21
N LEU A 19 2.16 -8.57 7.34
CA LEU A 19 2.93 -7.94 8.41
C LEU A 19 2.09 -7.49 9.62
N GLY A 20 0.77 -7.63 9.55
CA GLY A 20 -0.14 -7.02 10.52
C GLY A 20 -0.76 -5.72 10.01
N ILE A 21 -1.92 -5.36 10.57
CA ILE A 21 -2.54 -4.02 10.45
C ILE A 21 -3.05 -3.54 11.83
N HIS A 22 -2.65 -4.23 12.90
CA HIS A 22 -3.27 -3.98 14.19
C HIS A 22 -2.72 -2.66 14.70
N GLN A 23 -3.57 -1.66 14.96
CA GLN A 23 -3.20 -0.40 15.64
C GLN A 23 -2.83 -0.63 17.12
N VAL A 24 -2.05 -1.68 17.42
CA VAL A 24 -1.26 -1.77 18.63
C VAL A 24 -0.13 -0.77 18.45
N ILE A 25 0.30 -0.16 19.55
CA ILE A 25 1.29 0.93 19.64
C ILE A 25 2.62 0.66 18.88
N ASP A 26 2.84 -0.57 18.40
CA ASP A 26 4.05 -1.04 17.74
C ASP A 26 3.89 -1.55 16.27
N ASP A 27 2.70 -1.50 15.63
CA ASP A 27 2.57 -1.89 14.21
C ASP A 27 2.87 -0.72 13.28
N ILE A 28 4.16 -0.47 13.10
CA ILE A 28 4.75 0.62 12.30
C ILE A 28 4.60 0.42 10.78
N ARG A 29 4.04 -0.71 10.34
CA ARG A 29 3.95 -1.10 8.92
C ARG A 29 2.61 -0.77 8.27
N PHE A 30 1.65 -0.27 9.05
CA PHE A 30 0.40 0.28 8.57
C PHE A 30 -0.04 1.47 9.43
N LYS A 31 -0.50 2.55 8.79
CA LYS A 31 -1.09 3.68 9.51
C LYS A 31 -2.27 4.25 8.74
N GLU A 32 -3.39 4.38 9.43
CA GLU A 32 -4.51 5.18 8.95
C GLU A 32 -4.16 6.67 9.12
N LEU A 33 -4.10 7.40 8.02
CA LEU A 33 -3.67 8.80 8.00
C LEU A 33 -4.86 9.74 8.25
N ILE A 34 -5.98 9.42 7.62
CA ILE A 34 -7.25 10.12 7.79
C ILE A 34 -8.31 9.03 7.98
N PRO A 35 -9.04 9.01 9.11
CA PRO A 35 -10.03 7.99 9.40
C PRO A 35 -10.99 7.75 8.23
N ASN A 36 -11.12 6.48 7.81
CA ASN A 36 -11.95 6.01 6.70
C ASN A 36 -11.70 6.68 5.34
N THR A 37 -10.58 7.39 5.18
CA THR A 37 -10.31 8.18 3.96
C THR A 37 -8.97 7.85 3.34
N ALA A 38 -7.92 7.67 4.15
CA ALA A 38 -6.57 7.43 3.64
C ALA A 38 -5.71 6.64 4.62
N PHE A 39 -4.78 5.85 4.09
CA PHE A 39 -3.78 5.11 4.84
C PHE A 39 -2.43 5.10 4.12
N ILE A 40 -1.40 4.68 4.85
CA ILE A 40 -0.09 4.31 4.33
C ILE A 40 0.28 2.90 4.83
N ALA A 41 0.86 2.09 3.95
CA ALA A 41 1.35 0.74 4.27
C ALA A 41 2.79 0.56 3.77
N PHE A 42 3.59 -0.20 4.50
CA PHE A 42 5.03 -0.36 4.27
C PHE A 42 5.39 -1.83 4.08
N SER A 43 6.24 -2.13 3.10
CA SER A 43 6.71 -3.50 2.86
C SER A 43 8.07 -3.82 3.48
N ASP A 44 8.80 -2.80 3.93
CA ASP A 44 10.19 -2.93 4.38
C ASP A 44 10.50 -2.05 5.59
N ASP A 45 11.77 -2.06 6.01
CA ASP A 45 12.42 -1.32 7.11
C ASP A 45 11.53 -0.47 8.04
N GLU A 46 11.50 -0.90 9.29
CA GLU A 46 10.82 -0.27 10.43
C GLU A 46 11.26 1.17 10.70
N GLU A 47 12.54 1.50 10.57
CA GLU A 47 13.07 2.86 10.80
C GLU A 47 12.55 3.84 9.75
N TYR A 48 12.62 3.47 8.47
CA TYR A 48 12.05 4.30 7.39
C TYR A 48 10.53 4.36 7.46
N ALA A 49 9.86 3.27 7.84
CA ALA A 49 8.41 3.24 8.03
C ALA A 49 7.96 4.24 9.11
N ILE A 50 8.66 4.29 10.26
CA ILE A 50 8.39 5.27 11.33
C ILE A 50 8.56 6.71 10.82
N MET A 51 9.68 7.00 10.15
CA MET A 51 9.95 8.34 9.65
C MET A 51 8.89 8.79 8.64
N ALA A 52 8.55 7.91 7.68
CA ALA A 52 7.56 8.18 6.66
C ALA A 52 6.14 8.31 7.25
N ALA A 53 5.77 7.47 8.21
CA ALA A 53 4.46 7.54 8.88
C ALA A 53 4.29 8.83 9.71
N SER A 54 5.37 9.30 10.35
CA SER A 54 5.40 10.57 11.09
C SER A 54 5.33 11.78 10.15
N ALA A 55 6.08 11.74 9.05
CA ALA A 55 6.03 12.76 8.00
C ALA A 55 4.63 12.84 7.37
N ALA A 56 4.04 11.68 7.04
CA ALA A 56 2.71 11.58 6.46
C ALA A 56 1.65 12.25 7.35
N GLU A 57 1.64 11.92 8.65
CA GLU A 57 0.71 12.53 9.61
C GLU A 57 0.87 14.06 9.69
N THR A 58 2.11 14.54 9.73
CA THR A 58 2.41 15.98 9.75
C THR A 58 1.88 16.67 8.50
N LEU A 59 2.11 16.09 7.31
CA LEU A 59 1.68 16.65 6.02
C LEU A 59 0.16 16.63 5.87
N VAL A 60 -0.51 15.57 6.32
CA VAL A 60 -1.98 15.52 6.38
C VAL A 60 -2.54 16.63 7.26
N ASN A 61 -1.96 16.83 8.45
CA ASN A 61 -2.39 17.89 9.36
C ASN A 61 -2.15 19.30 8.80
N GLN A 62 -1.24 19.44 7.83
CA GLN A 62 -0.99 20.68 7.09
C GLN A 62 -1.90 20.86 5.87
N GLY A 63 -2.79 19.88 5.58
CA GLY A 63 -3.77 19.95 4.50
C GLY A 63 -3.25 19.52 3.13
N PHE A 64 -2.11 18.83 3.07
CA PHE A 64 -1.56 18.30 1.82
C PHE A 64 -2.47 17.21 1.23
N SER A 65 -2.60 17.18 -0.09
CA SER A 65 -3.24 16.06 -0.80
C SER A 65 -2.39 14.78 -0.69
N LEU A 66 -3.01 13.62 -0.94
CA LEU A 66 -2.30 12.33 -0.89
C LEU A 66 -1.12 12.28 -1.88
N LYS A 67 -1.25 12.94 -3.02
CA LYS A 67 -0.18 13.03 -4.02
C LYS A 67 0.98 13.89 -3.51
N GLU A 68 0.70 15.10 -3.01
CA GLU A 68 1.74 16.00 -2.50
C GLU A 68 2.44 15.39 -1.28
N LEU A 69 1.71 14.64 -0.45
CA LEU A 69 2.26 13.86 0.64
C LEU A 69 3.22 12.79 0.12
N ALA A 70 2.81 12.00 -0.88
CA ALA A 70 3.65 10.96 -1.47
C ALA A 70 4.90 11.53 -2.15
N GLU A 71 4.76 12.65 -2.88
CA GLU A 71 5.88 13.39 -3.49
C GLU A 71 6.86 13.91 -2.42
N SER A 72 6.34 14.41 -1.30
CA SER A 72 7.15 14.92 -0.19
C SER A 72 7.93 13.79 0.50
N ILE A 73 7.29 12.65 0.79
CA ILE A 73 7.96 11.47 1.36
C ILE A 73 9.01 10.95 0.38
N GLN A 74 8.67 10.80 -0.90
CA GLN A 74 9.60 10.37 -1.96
C GLN A 74 10.84 11.27 -2.05
N SER A 75 10.64 12.59 -1.96
CA SER A 75 11.74 13.56 -1.96
C SER A 75 12.60 13.43 -0.71
N SER A 76 12.00 13.27 0.47
CA SER A 76 12.71 13.11 1.73
C SER A 76 13.58 11.85 1.77
N ILE A 77 13.06 10.70 1.31
CA ILE A 77 13.85 9.46 1.26
C ILE A 77 15.01 9.56 0.27
N ASN A 78 14.80 10.18 -0.90
CA ASN A 78 15.83 10.31 -1.92
C ASN A 78 16.95 11.31 -1.53
N ASN A 79 16.62 12.32 -0.71
CA ASN A 79 17.58 13.31 -0.23
C ASN A 79 18.27 12.91 1.07
N SER A 80 17.88 11.79 1.69
CA SER A 80 18.46 11.36 2.95
C SER A 80 19.91 10.90 2.75
N LEU A 81 20.86 11.66 3.29
CA LEU A 81 22.28 11.29 3.45
C LEU A 81 22.48 10.00 4.27
N LEU A 82 21.40 9.46 4.84
CA LEU A 82 21.37 8.23 5.65
C LEU A 82 20.97 6.99 4.85
N MET A 83 20.91 7.06 3.52
CA MET A 83 20.83 5.85 2.69
C MET A 83 22.06 4.98 2.99
N VAL A 84 21.91 4.05 3.92
CA VAL A 84 22.87 2.97 4.15
C VAL A 84 22.88 2.17 2.85
N ASP A 85 24.05 2.10 2.20
CA ASP A 85 24.21 1.48 0.89
C ASP A 85 23.48 0.13 0.82
N GLY A 86 22.47 0.05 -0.06
CA GLY A 86 21.76 -1.19 -0.40
C GLY A 86 20.41 -1.43 0.28
N GLN A 87 19.93 -0.55 1.16
CA GLN A 87 18.63 -0.75 1.81
C GLN A 87 17.47 -0.26 0.95
N THR A 88 16.52 -1.14 0.65
CA THR A 88 15.32 -0.81 -0.13
C THR A 88 14.21 -0.28 0.78
N PHE A 89 13.51 0.73 0.31
CA PHE A 89 12.30 1.24 0.94
C PHE A 89 11.18 1.27 -0.09
N GLU A 90 10.02 0.77 0.30
CA GLU A 90 8.81 0.85 -0.50
C GLU A 90 7.57 0.97 0.39
N ALA A 91 6.67 1.87 0.01
CA ALA A 91 5.43 2.15 0.70
C ALA A 91 4.32 2.48 -0.29
N VAL A 92 3.07 2.26 0.13
CA VAL A 92 1.88 2.67 -0.62
C VAL A 92 1.04 3.60 0.22
N VAL A 93 0.80 4.80 -0.29
CA VAL A 93 -0.23 5.71 0.22
C VAL A 93 -1.47 5.51 -0.62
N ALA A 94 -2.62 5.24 -0.02
CA ALA A 94 -3.86 5.05 -0.75
C ALA A 94 -5.04 5.68 -0.02
N GLY A 95 -6.05 6.08 -0.78
CA GLY A 95 -7.24 6.70 -0.23
C GLY A 95 -8.11 7.38 -1.28
N TYR A 96 -9.01 8.22 -0.80
CA TYR A 96 -9.86 9.05 -1.64
C TYR A 96 -9.37 10.50 -1.68
N SER A 97 -9.42 11.13 -2.85
CA SER A 97 -9.20 12.57 -3.00
C SER A 97 -10.34 13.36 -2.34
N GLN A 98 -10.17 14.69 -2.22
CA GLN A 98 -11.23 15.56 -1.73
C GLN A 98 -12.51 15.51 -2.61
N ASN A 99 -12.36 15.12 -3.89
CA ASN A 99 -13.47 14.92 -4.82
C ASN A 99 -14.07 13.50 -4.75
N GLY A 100 -13.58 12.64 -3.84
CA GLY A 100 -14.02 11.26 -3.69
C GLY A 100 -13.50 10.32 -4.79
N GLU A 101 -12.40 10.68 -5.45
CA GLU A 101 -11.75 9.82 -6.46
C GLU A 101 -10.75 8.90 -5.76
N ALA A 102 -10.83 7.60 -6.02
CA ALA A 102 -9.86 6.65 -5.50
C ALA A 102 -8.48 6.91 -6.13
N GLN A 103 -7.44 6.81 -5.32
CA GLN A 103 -6.06 6.93 -5.77
C GLN A 103 -5.12 6.14 -4.88
N TYR A 104 -4.00 5.71 -5.45
CA TYR A 104 -2.86 5.24 -4.67
C TYR A 104 -1.54 5.66 -5.31
N HIS A 105 -0.53 5.79 -4.47
CA HIS A 105 0.81 6.26 -4.81
C HIS A 105 1.84 5.30 -4.24
N VAL A 106 2.70 4.77 -5.11
CA VAL A 106 3.79 3.88 -4.73
C VAL A 106 5.06 4.72 -4.58
N ILE A 107 5.57 4.76 -3.36
CA ILE A 107 6.77 5.48 -2.96
C ILE A 107 7.90 4.46 -2.88
N SER A 108 9.06 4.76 -3.47
CA SER A 108 10.21 3.87 -3.43
C SER A 108 11.53 4.61 -3.54
N ASN A 109 12.56 4.23 -2.79
CA ASN A 109 13.89 4.84 -2.94
C ASN A 109 14.70 4.37 -4.16
N ILE A 110 14.20 3.38 -4.90
CA ILE A 110 14.86 2.81 -6.09
C ILE A 110 14.12 3.10 -7.40
N LYS A 111 12.90 3.64 -7.34
CA LYS A 111 12.06 3.97 -8.49
C LYS A 111 11.47 5.37 -8.35
N PRO A 112 11.12 6.04 -9.46
CA PRO A 112 10.29 7.25 -9.40
C PRO A 112 8.95 6.98 -8.72
N LEU A 113 8.33 8.01 -8.16
CA LEU A 113 6.97 7.94 -7.64
C LEU A 113 6.00 7.49 -8.74
N GLU A 114 5.21 6.47 -8.46
CA GLU A 114 4.15 6.00 -9.34
C GLU A 114 2.78 6.36 -8.75
N SER A 115 1.88 6.90 -9.57
CA SER A 115 0.56 7.36 -9.12
C SER A 115 -0.53 6.78 -10.00
N TYR A 116 -1.58 6.27 -9.36
CA TYR A 116 -2.62 5.48 -10.00
C TYR A 116 -4.00 5.97 -9.58
N TYR A 117 -4.91 6.08 -10.56
CA TYR A 117 -6.23 6.68 -10.42
C TYR A 117 -7.26 5.79 -11.12
N PRO A 118 -7.86 4.80 -10.42
CA PRO A 118 -8.86 3.92 -11.02
C PRO A 118 -10.05 4.73 -11.56
N ARG A 119 -10.35 4.56 -12.85
CA ARG A 119 -11.54 5.15 -13.46
C ARG A 119 -12.79 4.30 -13.20
N THR A 120 -13.95 4.84 -13.55
CA THR A 120 -15.22 4.10 -13.47
C THR A 120 -15.17 2.80 -14.26
N GLY A 121 -15.53 1.70 -13.59
CA GLY A 121 -15.44 0.35 -14.15
C GLY A 121 -14.03 -0.23 -14.27
N GLU A 122 -12.98 0.52 -13.90
CA GLU A 122 -11.59 0.05 -13.89
C GLU A 122 -11.23 -0.57 -12.53
N SER A 123 -10.26 -1.47 -12.54
CA SER A 123 -9.62 -2.01 -11.34
C SER A 123 -8.13 -1.97 -11.54
N LEU A 124 -7.44 -1.24 -10.68
CA LEU A 124 -5.99 -1.18 -10.65
C LEU A 124 -5.49 -1.98 -9.46
N TYR A 125 -4.29 -2.51 -9.56
CA TYR A 125 -3.72 -3.35 -8.51
C TYR A 125 -2.23 -3.16 -8.41
N TYR A 126 -1.71 -3.46 -7.23
CA TYR A 126 -0.31 -3.37 -6.91
C TYR A 126 0.09 -4.48 -5.92
N VAL A 127 1.33 -4.92 -6.03
CA VAL A 127 2.03 -5.65 -4.97
C VAL A 127 3.52 -5.37 -5.12
N ASN A 128 4.23 -5.33 -4.00
CA ASN A 128 5.68 -5.21 -4.00
C ASN A 128 6.35 -6.48 -4.57
N SER A 129 7.43 -6.29 -5.34
CA SER A 129 8.15 -7.29 -6.17
C SER A 129 7.42 -7.76 -7.44
N GLN A 130 8.23 -7.94 -8.50
CA GLN A 130 7.78 -8.41 -9.81
C GLN A 130 7.26 -9.84 -9.77
N GLU A 131 7.90 -10.73 -9.00
CA GLU A 131 7.49 -12.12 -8.83
C GLU A 131 6.11 -12.21 -8.17
N SER A 132 5.87 -11.42 -7.13
CA SER A 132 4.55 -11.30 -6.47
C SER A 132 3.50 -10.77 -7.44
N MET A 133 3.85 -9.80 -8.30
CA MET A 133 2.92 -9.24 -9.27
C MET A 133 2.37 -10.30 -10.21
N LEU A 134 3.22 -11.19 -10.73
CA LEU A 134 2.78 -12.28 -11.62
C LEU A 134 1.79 -13.23 -10.92
N VAL A 135 2.00 -13.49 -9.63
CA VAL A 135 1.08 -14.30 -8.82
C VAL A 135 -0.22 -13.57 -8.56
N LEU A 136 -0.17 -12.27 -8.28
CA LEU A 136 -1.37 -11.45 -8.09
C LEU A 136 -2.21 -11.44 -9.35
N GLU A 137 -1.61 -11.21 -10.51
CA GLU A 137 -2.31 -11.22 -11.81
C GLU A 137 -3.04 -12.54 -12.07
N LYS A 138 -2.37 -13.67 -11.78
CA LYS A 138 -3.00 -14.99 -11.90
C LYS A 138 -4.16 -15.15 -10.92
N SER A 139 -3.98 -14.68 -9.69
CA SER A 139 -5.00 -14.75 -8.65
C SER A 139 -6.22 -13.89 -9.00
N LEU A 140 -6.03 -12.68 -9.50
CA LEU A 140 -7.10 -11.79 -9.94
C LEU A 140 -7.89 -12.38 -11.12
N LYS A 141 -7.24 -13.13 -12.03
CA LYS A 141 -7.94 -13.86 -13.09
C LYS A 141 -8.79 -15.03 -12.58
N MET A 142 -8.41 -15.62 -11.44
CA MET A 142 -9.13 -16.75 -10.84
C MET A 142 -10.31 -16.30 -9.96
N TYR A 143 -10.10 -15.30 -9.12
CA TYR A 143 -11.08 -14.87 -8.11
C TYR A 143 -11.84 -13.60 -8.51
N GLY A 144 -11.28 -12.81 -9.43
CA GLY A 144 -11.81 -11.51 -9.84
C GLY A 144 -11.31 -10.35 -8.98
N MET A 145 -11.78 -9.15 -9.33
CA MET A 145 -11.56 -7.89 -8.61
C MET A 145 -12.81 -6.99 -8.66
N GLY A 146 -13.96 -7.62 -8.97
CA GLY A 146 -15.27 -7.01 -9.12
C GLY A 146 -15.86 -6.46 -7.82
N THR A 147 -15.45 -7.02 -6.69
CA THR A 147 -15.95 -6.70 -5.36
C THR A 147 -14.82 -6.81 -4.34
N VAL A 148 -15.05 -6.29 -3.14
CA VAL A 148 -14.13 -6.44 -2.00
C VAL A 148 -13.80 -7.91 -1.76
N ASP A 149 -14.80 -8.79 -1.71
CA ASP A 149 -14.60 -10.22 -1.44
C ASP A 149 -13.73 -10.90 -2.52
N GLN A 150 -13.95 -10.55 -3.80
CA GLN A 150 -13.15 -11.08 -4.91
C GLN A 150 -11.70 -10.59 -4.83
N ALA A 151 -11.50 -9.29 -4.59
CA ALA A 151 -10.19 -8.70 -4.45
C ALA A 151 -9.42 -9.33 -3.27
N GLN A 152 -10.04 -9.43 -2.10
CA GLN A 152 -9.41 -10.04 -0.93
C GLN A 152 -9.13 -11.53 -1.14
N ALA A 153 -10.02 -12.29 -1.77
CA ALA A 153 -9.76 -13.69 -2.11
C ALA A 153 -8.52 -13.83 -3.03
N ALA A 154 -8.39 -12.97 -4.04
CA ALA A 154 -7.21 -12.93 -4.90
C ALA A 154 -5.93 -12.58 -4.13
N GLN A 155 -5.99 -11.58 -3.26
CA GLN A 155 -4.82 -11.11 -2.49
C GLN A 155 -4.40 -12.11 -1.39
N ILE A 156 -5.35 -12.81 -0.76
CA ILE A 156 -5.07 -13.89 0.19
C ILE A 156 -4.46 -15.09 -0.53
N HIS A 157 -4.99 -15.45 -1.70
CA HIS A 157 -4.40 -16.51 -2.53
C HIS A 157 -2.97 -16.15 -2.97
N LEU A 158 -2.72 -14.89 -3.33
CA LEU A 158 -1.37 -14.37 -3.58
C LEU A 158 -0.45 -14.65 -2.38
N LEU A 159 -0.83 -14.30 -1.15
CA LEU A 159 -0.01 -14.53 0.04
C LEU A 159 0.34 -16.01 0.21
N GLN A 160 -0.66 -16.89 0.03
CA GLN A 160 -0.47 -18.34 0.14
C GLN A 160 0.52 -18.86 -0.91
N GLU A 161 0.42 -18.41 -2.16
CA GLU A 161 1.33 -18.83 -3.22
C GLU A 161 2.73 -18.22 -3.07
N ALA A 162 2.82 -16.92 -2.76
CA ALA A 162 4.08 -16.20 -2.56
C ALA A 162 4.91 -16.78 -1.41
N SER A 163 4.27 -17.17 -0.30
CA SER A 163 4.94 -17.78 0.85
C SER A 163 5.73 -19.07 0.53
N LYS A 164 5.43 -19.73 -0.60
CA LYS A 164 6.13 -20.96 -1.01
C LYS A 164 7.52 -20.71 -1.58
N PHE A 165 7.80 -19.49 -2.03
CA PHE A 165 9.04 -19.16 -2.73
C PHE A 165 9.67 -17.80 -2.35
N ILE A 166 8.94 -16.92 -1.67
CA ILE A 166 9.47 -15.67 -1.12
C ILE A 166 9.75 -15.87 0.38
N PRO A 167 11.02 -15.82 0.81
CA PRO A 167 11.37 -15.91 2.22
C PRO A 167 10.70 -14.79 3.04
N ASN A 168 10.30 -15.12 4.27
CA ASN A 168 9.69 -14.18 5.22
C ASN A 168 8.32 -13.60 4.83
N VAL A 169 7.65 -14.19 3.82
CA VAL A 169 6.22 -13.93 3.59
C VAL A 169 5.39 -14.87 4.45
N HIS A 170 4.54 -14.32 5.33
CA HIS A 170 3.70 -15.09 6.23
C HIS A 170 2.31 -15.38 5.62
N THR A 171 1.74 -16.54 5.97
CA THR A 171 0.43 -16.97 5.45
C THR A 171 -0.76 -16.42 6.24
N ASN A 172 -0.52 -15.64 7.30
CA ASN A 172 -1.58 -15.07 8.12
C ASN A 172 -1.90 -13.66 7.60
N PRO A 173 -2.95 -13.51 6.78
CA PRO A 173 -3.27 -12.22 6.18
C PRO A 173 -3.82 -11.26 7.24
N SER A 174 -3.45 -10.00 7.09
CA SER A 174 -4.11 -8.86 7.67
C SER A 174 -4.70 -8.02 6.54
N SER A 175 -5.96 -7.61 6.68
CA SER A 175 -6.70 -6.95 5.60
C SER A 175 -7.39 -5.68 6.06
N TYR A 176 -7.24 -4.59 5.30
CA TYR A 176 -7.90 -3.32 5.56
C TYR A 176 -8.67 -2.89 4.31
N ILE A 177 -9.86 -2.30 4.51
CA ILE A 177 -10.73 -1.88 3.42
C ILE A 177 -11.12 -0.43 3.65
N LEU A 178 -10.83 0.42 2.67
CA LEU A 178 -11.49 1.71 2.53
C LEU A 178 -12.66 1.56 1.58
N LYS A 179 -13.84 2.03 2.01
CA LYS A 179 -15.00 2.17 1.14
C LYS A 179 -15.24 3.65 0.89
N LYS A 180 -15.67 3.98 -0.32
CA LYS A 180 -16.06 5.36 -0.64
C LYS A 180 -17.21 5.77 0.29
N ALA A 181 -17.09 6.95 0.90
CA ALA A 181 -18.17 7.52 1.68
C ALA A 181 -19.40 7.75 0.77
N ASN A 182 -20.57 7.32 1.23
CA ASN A 182 -21.84 7.50 0.52
C ASN A 182 -22.29 8.96 0.52
#